data_AF-A0A847LSM6-F1
#
_entry.id   AF-A0A847LSM6-F1
#
_cell.length_a   1.000
_cell.length_b   1.000
_cell.length_c   1.000
_cell.angle_alpha   90.00
_cell.angle_beta   90.00
_cell.angle_gamma   90.00
#
_symmetry.space_group_name_H-M   'P 1'
#
loop_
_entity.id
_entity.type
_entity.pdbx_description
1 polymer ?
#
loop_
_entity_poly.entity_id
_entity_poly.type
_entity_poly.pdbx_seq_one_letter_code
_entity_poly.pdbx_strand_id
1 'polypeptide(L)'
;MSFNKVSNFLDLYGESDEKVIEAIASKSSHIFQTFYVPGDFRIIIGSDKLEHYPHLEATLNRALYFEPILLNENLSEDLLDLKEKEFILTKMYKATLFLEIIKDLNAEFWLEFDLNKLDPLDYRALAANLFQAFTIDEVNELADHEDEFVSALAYALYGELNEHYLIVELNNLLNYQISFDYLKAIHISNTLEEELKEVLISIATTLEVEVKYY
;
A
#
# COMPACT_ATOMS: atom_id res chain seq x y z
N MET A 1 4.67 -18.98 17.84
CA MET A 1 3.92 -17.91 18.54
C MET A 1 2.87 -17.40 17.57
N SER A 2 1.65 -17.08 18.00
CA SER A 2 0.70 -16.38 17.13
C SER A 2 1.22 -14.97 16.87
N PHE A 3 1.20 -14.52 15.63
CA PHE A 3 1.55 -13.15 15.26
C PHE A 3 0.63 -12.17 16.02
N ASN A 4 1.21 -11.36 16.91
CA ASN A 4 0.52 -10.21 17.50
C ASN A 4 0.99 -8.97 16.75
N LYS A 5 0.07 -8.35 16.03
CA LYS A 5 0.35 -7.27 15.11
C LYS A 5 0.80 -5.97 15.81
N VAL A 6 0.18 -5.62 16.94
CA VAL A 6 0.55 -4.45 17.75
C VAL A 6 1.97 -4.61 18.29
N SER A 7 2.27 -5.76 18.92
CA SER A 7 3.62 -6.05 19.44
C SER A 7 4.66 -6.04 18.32
N ASN A 8 4.35 -6.65 17.16
CA ASN A 8 5.24 -6.66 16.01
C ASN A 8 5.56 -5.24 15.52
N PHE A 9 4.54 -4.39 15.44
CA PHE A 9 4.70 -3.00 15.04
C PHE A 9 5.59 -2.23 16.00
N LEU A 10 5.37 -2.36 17.31
CA LEU A 10 6.23 -1.73 18.32
C LEU A 10 7.68 -2.24 18.26
N ASP A 11 7.88 -3.54 18.05
CA ASP A 11 9.22 -4.12 17.93
C ASP A 11 9.96 -3.65 16.65
N LEU A 12 9.24 -3.30 15.57
CA LEU A 12 9.83 -2.71 14.36
C LEU A 12 10.37 -1.29 14.59
N TYR A 13 9.79 -0.54 15.51
CA TYR A 13 10.21 0.81 15.89
C TYR A 13 10.98 0.85 17.21
N GLY A 14 11.29 -0.31 17.78
CA GLY A 14 12.05 -0.43 19.02
C GLY A 14 13.55 -0.19 18.81
N GLU A 15 14.27 0.04 19.92
CA GLU A 15 15.70 0.39 19.88
C GLU A 15 16.65 -0.79 19.60
N SER A 16 16.13 -2.01 19.50
CA SER A 16 16.95 -3.23 19.44
C SER A 16 16.93 -3.88 18.06
N ASP A 17 18.05 -3.84 17.34
CA ASP A 17 18.22 -4.46 16.02
C ASP A 17 17.76 -5.94 15.98
N GLU A 18 18.03 -6.70 17.04
CA GLU A 18 17.61 -8.11 17.15
C GLU A 18 16.07 -8.23 17.13
N LYS A 19 15.37 -7.35 17.83
CA LYS A 19 13.90 -7.33 17.86
C LYS A 19 13.32 -6.92 16.51
N VAL A 20 13.92 -5.94 15.85
CA VAL A 20 13.52 -5.50 14.51
C VAL A 20 13.65 -6.67 13.51
N ILE A 21 14.77 -7.40 13.57
CA ILE A 21 15.00 -8.57 12.70
C ILE A 21 13.99 -9.69 12.97
N GLU A 22 13.71 -9.99 14.25
CA GLU A 22 12.69 -10.96 14.64
C GLU A 22 11.29 -10.54 14.17
N ALA A 23 10.96 -9.26 14.33
CA ALA A 23 9.69 -8.69 13.90
C ALA A 23 9.53 -8.81 12.37
N ILE A 24 10.56 -8.46 11.59
CA ILE A 24 10.59 -8.65 10.14
C ILE A 24 10.35 -10.12 9.79
N ALA A 25 11.10 -11.05 10.39
CA ALA A 25 11.02 -12.47 10.09
C ALA A 25 9.63 -13.07 10.40
N SER A 26 8.96 -12.57 11.43
CA SER A 26 7.64 -13.06 11.83
C SER A 26 6.51 -12.74 10.84
N LYS A 27 6.72 -11.80 9.90
CA LYS A 27 5.72 -11.37 8.91
C LYS A 27 5.64 -12.29 7.69
N SER A 28 6.46 -13.34 7.61
CA SER A 28 6.58 -14.19 6.42
C SER A 28 5.24 -14.70 5.88
N SER A 29 4.38 -15.24 6.75
CA SER A 29 3.06 -15.75 6.36
C SER A 29 2.10 -14.68 5.83
N HIS A 30 2.32 -13.41 6.21
CA HIS A 30 1.49 -12.27 5.79
C HIS A 30 2.05 -11.58 4.55
N ILE A 31 3.24 -11.95 4.10
CA ILE A 31 3.89 -11.35 2.93
C ILE A 31 3.82 -12.29 1.74
N PHE A 32 4.07 -13.59 1.94
CA PHE A 32 4.03 -14.60 0.89
C PHE A 32 2.58 -14.97 0.55
N GLN A 33 1.90 -14.05 -0.12
CA GLN A 33 0.53 -14.19 -0.57
C GLN A 33 0.28 -13.30 -1.80
N THR A 34 -0.91 -13.42 -2.37
CA THR A 34 -1.33 -12.61 -3.52
C THR A 34 -2.05 -11.37 -3.02
N PHE A 35 -1.68 -10.21 -3.56
CA PHE A 35 -2.29 -8.94 -3.26
C PHE A 35 -2.91 -8.32 -4.50
N TYR A 36 -3.94 -7.51 -4.30
CA TYR A 36 -4.64 -6.78 -5.34
C TYR A 36 -4.54 -5.29 -5.04
N VAL A 37 -4.15 -4.50 -6.04
CA VAL A 37 -4.09 -3.04 -5.93
C VAL A 37 -5.14 -2.45 -6.88
N PRO A 38 -6.07 -1.60 -6.38
CA PRO A 38 -7.03 -0.94 -7.25
C PRO A 38 -6.32 0.08 -8.14
N GLY A 39 -6.75 0.16 -9.39
CA GLY A 39 -6.27 1.13 -10.35
C GLY A 39 -7.41 1.90 -11.02
N ASP A 40 -7.07 3.08 -11.53
CA ASP A 40 -7.98 3.98 -12.21
C ASP A 40 -7.30 4.73 -13.37
N PHE A 41 -8.09 5.46 -14.14
CA PHE A 41 -7.69 6.31 -15.26
C PHE A 41 -7.63 7.80 -14.89
N ARG A 42 -7.44 8.15 -13.61
CA ARG A 42 -7.36 9.57 -13.20
C ARG A 42 -6.18 10.26 -13.88
N ILE A 43 -6.43 11.49 -14.32
CA ILE A 43 -5.43 12.36 -14.94
C ILE A 43 -4.92 13.36 -13.91
N ILE A 44 -3.61 13.52 -13.84
CA ILE A 44 -2.97 14.63 -13.15
C ILE A 44 -2.18 15.49 -14.14
N ILE A 45 -2.08 16.79 -13.87
CA ILE A 45 -1.27 17.71 -14.67
C ILE A 45 0.07 17.88 -13.97
N GLY A 46 1.15 17.43 -14.63
CA GLY A 46 2.52 17.53 -14.13
C GLY A 46 3.03 18.97 -14.06
N SER A 47 4.16 19.17 -13.38
CA SER A 47 4.82 20.49 -13.32
C SER A 47 5.29 20.99 -14.68
N ASP A 48 5.50 20.07 -15.63
CA ASP A 48 5.81 20.30 -17.03
C ASP A 48 4.57 20.63 -17.89
N LYS A 49 3.37 20.64 -17.27
CA LYS A 49 2.06 20.84 -17.90
C LYS A 49 1.64 19.71 -18.84
N LEU A 50 2.23 18.52 -18.70
CA LEU A 50 1.77 17.33 -19.40
C LEU A 50 0.71 16.60 -18.58
N GLU A 51 -0.18 15.90 -19.29
CA GLU A 51 -1.16 15.00 -18.67
C GLU A 51 -0.46 13.68 -18.35
N HIS A 52 -0.66 13.22 -17.12
CA HIS A 52 -0.12 11.97 -16.62
C HIS A 52 -1.24 11.06 -16.12
N TYR A 53 -1.07 9.76 -16.31
CA TYR A 53 -1.97 8.72 -15.83
C TYR A 53 -1.22 7.84 -14.82
N PRO A 54 -1.16 8.23 -13.53
CA PRO A 54 -0.17 7.67 -12.60
C PRO A 54 -0.25 6.16 -12.43
N HIS A 55 -1.46 5.60 -12.32
CA HIS A 55 -1.64 4.16 -12.20
C HIS A 55 -1.23 3.41 -13.48
N LEU A 56 -1.57 3.93 -14.66
CA LEU A 56 -1.18 3.31 -15.93
C LEU A 56 0.33 3.40 -16.16
N GLU A 57 0.92 4.56 -15.90
CA GLU A 57 2.36 4.79 -16.01
C GLU A 57 3.14 3.88 -15.07
N ALA A 58 2.71 3.78 -13.80
CA ALA A 58 3.29 2.85 -12.84
C ALA A 58 3.18 1.41 -13.33
N THR A 59 2.02 0.99 -13.83
CA THR A 59 1.81 -0.36 -14.36
C THR A 59 2.75 -0.66 -15.52
N LEU A 60 2.85 0.26 -16.50
CA LEU A 60 3.76 0.17 -17.65
C LEU A 60 5.23 0.07 -17.22
N ASN A 61 5.61 0.75 -16.14
CA ASN A 61 6.95 0.72 -15.57
C ASN A 61 7.19 -0.46 -14.63
N ARG A 62 6.24 -1.41 -14.50
CA ARG A 62 6.27 -2.50 -13.51
C ARG A 62 6.53 -1.97 -12.10
N ALA A 63 5.85 -0.89 -11.74
CA ALA A 63 5.99 -0.20 -10.49
C ALA A 63 4.65 -0.12 -9.75
N LEU A 64 4.73 0.07 -8.43
CA LEU A 64 3.58 0.47 -7.61
C LEU A 64 3.53 1.99 -7.52
N TYR A 65 2.35 2.55 -7.73
CA TYR A 65 2.07 3.96 -7.46
C TYR A 65 1.71 4.16 -5.98
N PHE A 66 2.21 5.23 -5.38
CA PHE A 66 1.95 5.59 -4.00
C PHE A 66 1.26 6.94 -3.91
N GLU A 67 0.26 7.02 -3.06
CA GLU A 67 -0.50 8.24 -2.78
C GLU A 67 -0.06 8.86 -1.45
N PRO A 68 -0.16 10.18 -1.28
CA PRO A 68 0.10 10.81 0.02
C PRO A 68 -0.83 10.23 1.08
N ILE A 69 -0.31 10.02 2.29
CA ILE A 69 -1.13 9.58 3.40
C ILE A 69 -2.01 10.75 3.84
N LEU A 70 -3.32 10.58 3.71
CA LEU A 70 -4.32 11.47 4.27
C LEU A 70 -4.89 10.81 5.53
N LEU A 71 -4.93 11.54 6.65
CA LEU A 71 -5.57 11.03 7.87
C LEU A 71 -7.07 10.91 7.67
N ASN A 72 -7.66 9.83 8.22
CA ASN A 72 -9.08 9.57 8.10
C ASN A 72 -9.90 10.59 8.91
N GLU A 73 -10.81 11.30 8.25
CA GLU A 73 -11.68 12.31 8.87
C GLU A 73 -12.62 11.73 9.95
N ASN A 74 -12.81 10.40 9.98
CA ASN A 74 -13.67 9.70 10.95
C ASN A 74 -13.00 9.43 12.31
N LEU A 75 -11.71 9.76 12.48
CA LEU A 75 -11.03 9.70 13.78
C LEU A 75 -11.51 10.90 14.63
N SER A 76 -12.08 10.65 15.81
CA SER A 76 -12.92 11.62 16.55
C SER A 76 -12.20 12.80 17.23
N GLU A 77 -12.93 13.94 17.22
CA GLU A 77 -12.96 15.18 18.03
C GLU A 77 -11.69 16.02 18.33
N ASP A 78 -10.50 15.45 18.56
CA ASP A 78 -9.30 16.27 18.82
C ASP A 78 -8.54 16.59 17.52
N LEU A 79 -9.10 17.53 16.75
CA LEU A 79 -8.55 18.05 15.50
C LEU A 79 -7.14 18.66 15.63
N LEU A 80 -6.70 19.02 16.84
CA LEU A 80 -5.37 19.57 17.10
C LEU A 80 -4.29 18.48 17.07
N ASP A 81 -4.49 17.40 17.84
CA ASP A 81 -3.56 16.27 17.89
C ASP A 81 -3.49 15.53 16.55
N LEU A 82 -4.60 15.46 15.82
CA LEU A 82 -4.62 14.91 14.47
C LEU A 82 -3.80 15.74 13.48
N LYS A 83 -3.83 17.08 13.55
CA LYS A 83 -3.03 17.95 12.67
C LYS A 83 -1.54 17.89 12.98
N GLU A 84 -1.17 17.78 14.25
CA GLU A 84 0.22 17.58 14.65
C GLU A 84 0.74 16.22 14.16
N LYS A 85 -0.07 15.16 14.26
CA LYS A 85 0.23 13.83 13.68
C LYS A 85 0.30 13.86 12.16
N GLU A 86 -0.57 14.61 11.48
CA GLU A 86 -0.54 14.79 10.02
C GLU A 86 0.77 15.44 9.59
N PHE A 87 1.24 16.45 10.35
CA PHE A 87 2.51 17.12 10.08
C PHE A 87 3.70 16.16 10.14
N ILE A 88 3.72 15.25 11.12
CA ILE A 88 4.74 14.20 11.26
C ILE A 88 4.75 13.29 10.01
N LEU A 89 3.59 13.03 9.41
CA LEU A 89 3.43 12.15 8.25
C LEU A 89 3.56 12.84 6.89
N THR A 90 3.84 14.15 6.83
CA THR A 90 3.87 14.94 5.58
C THR A 90 4.81 14.43 4.48
N LYS A 91 5.72 13.50 4.80
CA LYS A 91 6.66 12.90 3.85
C LYS A 91 6.39 11.42 3.60
N MET A 92 5.32 10.86 4.15
CA MET A 92 4.97 9.46 4.04
C MET A 92 3.89 9.27 2.99
N TYR A 93 4.06 8.22 2.20
CA TYR A 93 3.17 7.85 1.11
C TYR A 93 2.81 6.39 1.27
N LYS A 94 1.60 6.01 0.84
CA LYS A 94 1.11 4.65 0.93
C LYS A 94 0.61 4.12 -0.41
N ALA A 95 0.82 2.83 -0.60
CA ALA A 95 0.04 2.02 -1.53
C ALA A 95 -0.90 1.13 -0.70
N THR A 96 -2.16 1.06 -1.09
CA THR A 96 -3.15 0.17 -0.46
C THR A 96 -3.24 -1.13 -1.25
N LEU A 97 -3.07 -2.24 -0.56
CA LEU A 97 -3.11 -3.60 -1.09
C LEU A 97 -4.24 -4.36 -0.41
N PHE A 98 -4.93 -5.20 -1.16
CA PHE A 98 -6.05 -5.99 -0.68
C PHE A 98 -5.75 -7.48 -0.84
N LEU A 99 -6.27 -8.31 0.06
CA LEU A 99 -6.17 -9.78 -0.06
C LEU A 99 -7.14 -10.34 -1.12
N GLU A 100 -8.14 -9.56 -1.52
CA GLU A 100 -9.14 -9.94 -2.51
C GLU A 100 -9.66 -8.71 -3.27
N ILE A 101 -10.28 -8.94 -4.42
CA ILE A 101 -10.95 -7.89 -5.19
C ILE A 101 -12.26 -7.50 -4.48
N ILE A 102 -12.37 -6.24 -4.08
CA ILE A 102 -13.60 -5.68 -3.51
C ILE A 102 -14.41 -5.00 -4.61
N LYS A 103 -15.54 -5.59 -5.00
CA LYS A 103 -16.37 -5.05 -6.11
C LYS A 103 -16.97 -3.68 -5.80
N ASP A 104 -17.21 -3.37 -4.54
CA ASP A 104 -17.86 -2.13 -4.11
C ASP A 104 -16.90 -0.92 -4.09
N LEU A 105 -15.60 -1.13 -4.29
CA LEU A 105 -14.58 -0.07 -4.28
C LEU A 105 -14.57 0.80 -5.57
N ASN A 106 -15.48 0.57 -6.52
CA ASN A 106 -15.58 1.28 -7.81
C ASN A 106 -14.26 1.38 -8.60
N ALA A 107 -13.29 0.50 -8.34
CA ALA A 107 -12.04 0.45 -9.10
C ALA A 107 -12.33 -0.01 -10.53
N GLU A 108 -11.71 0.68 -11.50
CA GLU A 108 -11.89 0.42 -12.93
C GLU A 108 -11.16 -0.86 -13.35
N PHE A 109 -10.02 -1.14 -12.70
CA PHE A 109 -9.26 -2.37 -12.81
C PHE A 109 -8.52 -2.69 -11.51
N TRP A 110 -8.00 -3.91 -11.40
CA TRP A 110 -7.14 -4.34 -10.31
C TRP A 110 -5.85 -4.97 -10.84
N LEU A 111 -4.75 -4.70 -10.15
CA LEU A 111 -3.45 -5.29 -10.41
C LEU A 111 -3.21 -6.43 -9.42
N GLU A 112 -3.05 -7.66 -9.90
CA GLU A 112 -2.72 -8.84 -9.10
C GLU A 112 -1.21 -9.00 -9.00
N PHE A 113 -0.68 -8.92 -7.79
CA PHE A 113 0.73 -9.13 -7.48
C PHE A 113 0.91 -10.45 -6.72
N ASP A 114 1.77 -11.33 -7.25
CA ASP A 114 2.04 -12.63 -6.65
C ASP A 114 3.37 -12.63 -5.91
N LEU A 115 3.31 -12.39 -4.60
CA LEU A 115 4.49 -12.30 -3.76
C LEU A 115 4.94 -13.68 -3.23
N ASN A 116 4.34 -14.79 -3.64
CA ASN A 116 4.76 -16.13 -3.19
C ASN A 116 6.18 -16.51 -3.61
N LYS A 117 6.77 -15.77 -4.57
CA LYS A 117 8.12 -15.99 -5.09
C LYS A 117 9.06 -14.81 -4.84
N LEU A 118 8.76 -13.99 -3.83
CA LEU A 118 9.56 -12.82 -3.48
C LEU A 118 11.01 -13.22 -3.15
N ASP A 119 11.99 -12.49 -3.70
CA ASP A 119 13.40 -12.69 -3.39
C ASP A 119 13.69 -12.32 -1.92
N PRO A 120 14.64 -12.98 -1.22
CA PRO A 120 14.99 -12.62 0.15
C PRO A 120 15.43 -11.17 0.38
N LEU A 121 16.01 -10.48 -0.61
CA LEU A 121 16.38 -9.07 -0.51
C LEU A 121 15.14 -8.18 -0.55
N ASP A 122 14.25 -8.41 -1.52
CA ASP A 122 12.99 -7.69 -1.65
C ASP A 122 12.09 -7.95 -0.44
N TYR A 123 12.18 -9.15 0.14
CA TYR A 123 11.48 -9.51 1.36
C TYR A 123 11.82 -8.59 2.50
N ARG A 124 13.10 -8.28 2.71
CA ARG A 124 13.51 -7.41 3.83
C ARG A 124 12.95 -6.00 3.66
N ALA A 125 13.03 -5.46 2.45
CA ALA A 125 12.52 -4.13 2.15
C ALA A 125 10.99 -4.06 2.29
N LEU A 126 10.28 -5.06 1.76
CA LEU A 126 8.82 -5.12 1.83
C LEU A 126 8.33 -5.41 3.26
N ALA A 127 8.95 -6.35 3.96
CA ALA A 127 8.53 -6.78 5.29
C ALA A 127 8.65 -5.66 6.33
N ALA A 128 9.65 -4.80 6.22
CA ALA A 128 9.78 -3.66 7.11
C ALA A 128 8.65 -2.63 6.90
N ASN A 129 8.08 -2.55 5.70
CA ASN A 129 7.21 -1.45 5.28
C ASN A 129 5.76 -1.85 4.95
N LEU A 130 5.45 -3.14 4.84
CA LEU A 130 4.11 -3.66 4.54
C LEU A 130 3.38 -4.01 5.84
N PHE A 131 2.30 -3.33 6.14
CA PHE A 131 1.54 -3.52 7.38
C PHE A 131 0.12 -3.97 7.06
N GLN A 132 -0.45 -4.85 7.88
CA GLN A 132 -1.88 -5.09 7.87
C GLN A 132 -2.60 -3.85 8.46
N ALA A 133 -3.80 -3.52 7.98
CA ALA A 133 -4.58 -2.39 8.50
C ALA A 133 -5.05 -2.62 9.94
N PHE A 134 -4.91 -1.61 10.82
CA PHE A 134 -5.30 -1.65 12.24
C PHE A 134 -6.78 -1.37 12.45
N THR A 135 -7.36 -2.12 13.39
CA THR A 135 -8.68 -1.79 13.94
C THR A 135 -8.57 -0.56 14.85
N ILE A 136 -9.70 0.08 15.14
CA ILE A 136 -9.71 1.24 16.04
C ILE A 136 -9.20 0.90 17.44
N ASP A 137 -9.49 -0.32 17.93
CA ASP A 137 -9.02 -0.78 19.24
C ASP A 137 -7.49 -0.91 19.27
N GLU A 138 -6.90 -1.46 18.21
CA GLU A 138 -5.43 -1.59 18.08
C GLU A 138 -4.76 -0.21 17.93
N VAL A 139 -5.38 0.72 17.19
CA VAL A 139 -4.90 2.11 17.07
C VAL A 139 -4.91 2.80 18.44
N ASN A 140 -5.96 2.63 19.23
CA ASN A 140 -6.06 3.21 20.56
C ASN A 140 -5.01 2.63 21.52
N GLU A 141 -4.74 1.31 21.47
CA GLU A 141 -3.66 0.68 22.23
C GLU A 141 -2.28 1.29 21.88
N LEU A 142 -2.04 1.59 20.60
CA LEU A 142 -0.80 2.23 20.13
C LEU A 142 -0.75 3.74 20.42
N ALA A 143 -1.88 4.41 20.60
CA ALA A 143 -1.95 5.83 20.95
C ALA A 143 -1.52 6.09 22.41
N ASP A 144 -1.61 5.09 23.28
CA ASP A 144 -1.16 5.18 24.68
C ASP A 144 0.38 5.09 24.82
N HIS A 145 1.12 4.86 23.73
CA HIS A 145 2.58 4.88 23.72
C HIS A 145 3.14 6.31 23.65
N GLU A 146 4.32 6.54 24.27
CA GLU A 146 4.96 7.86 24.35
C GLU A 146 5.58 8.35 23.02
N ASP A 147 5.68 7.51 21.99
CA ASP A 147 6.29 7.88 20.70
C ASP A 147 5.26 8.44 19.72
N GLU A 148 5.31 9.76 19.51
CA GLU A 148 4.40 10.49 18.63
C GLU A 148 4.43 10.02 17.17
N PHE A 149 5.58 9.56 16.66
CA PHE A 149 5.70 9.05 15.30
C PHE A 149 5.02 7.68 15.15
N VAL A 150 5.24 6.80 16.12
CA VAL A 150 4.60 5.47 16.16
C VAL A 150 3.07 5.63 16.23
N SER A 151 2.58 6.52 17.10
CA SER A 151 1.15 6.80 17.18
C SER A 151 0.61 7.39 15.87
N ALA A 152 1.28 8.37 15.27
CA ALA A 152 0.86 8.94 13.99
C ALA A 152 0.78 7.88 12.89
N LEU A 153 1.79 7.01 12.80
CA LEU A 153 1.82 5.93 11.81
C LEU A 153 0.73 4.88 12.05
N ALA A 154 0.37 4.60 13.31
CA ALA A 154 -0.75 3.72 13.63
C ALA A 154 -2.07 4.26 13.07
N TYR A 155 -2.33 5.57 13.17
CA TYR A 155 -3.50 6.20 12.54
C TYR A 155 -3.47 6.13 11.02
N ALA A 156 -2.29 6.29 10.40
CA ALA A 156 -2.14 6.13 8.94
C ALA A 156 -2.47 4.72 8.44
N LEU A 157 -2.33 3.74 9.33
CA LEU A 157 -2.58 2.31 9.12
C LEU A 157 -3.98 1.87 9.54
N TYR A 158 -4.84 2.77 10.03
CA TYR A 158 -6.24 2.47 10.31
C TYR A 158 -6.99 2.14 9.02
N GLY A 159 -7.71 1.02 9.01
CA GLY A 159 -8.46 0.57 7.83
C GLY A 159 -9.24 -0.73 8.06
N GLU A 160 -9.65 -1.36 6.97
CA GLU A 160 -10.45 -2.59 6.96
C GLU A 160 -9.60 -3.87 7.06
N LEU A 161 -10.17 -4.97 7.55
CA LEU A 161 -9.42 -6.19 7.87
C LEU A 161 -8.63 -6.80 6.69
N ASN A 162 -9.13 -6.63 5.46
CA ASN A 162 -8.51 -7.15 4.24
C ASN A 162 -7.48 -6.19 3.61
N GLU A 163 -7.33 -4.99 4.17
CA GLU A 163 -6.39 -3.98 3.72
C GLU A 163 -5.00 -4.19 4.32
N HIS A 164 -4.02 -3.92 3.47
CA HIS A 164 -2.62 -3.83 3.81
C HIS A 164 -2.07 -2.54 3.22
N TYR A 165 -1.10 -1.96 3.89
CA TYR A 165 -0.52 -0.68 3.52
C TYR A 165 0.98 -0.85 3.41
N LEU A 166 1.51 -0.57 2.22
CA LEU A 166 2.94 -0.40 2.03
C LEU A 166 3.24 1.08 2.24
N ILE A 167 4.00 1.42 3.28
CA ILE A 167 4.31 2.81 3.61
C ILE A 167 5.78 3.10 3.35
N VAL A 168 6.06 4.20 2.66
CA VAL A 168 7.41 4.63 2.32
C VAL A 168 7.56 6.14 2.42
N GLU A 169 8.77 6.59 2.74
CA GLU A 169 9.13 8.00 2.68
C GLU A 169 9.27 8.49 1.23
N LEU A 170 8.89 9.73 0.98
CA LEU A 170 8.93 10.40 -0.34
C LEU A 170 10.33 10.39 -0.98
N ASN A 171 11.40 10.47 -0.18
CA ASN A 171 12.79 10.43 -0.67
C ASN A 171 13.17 9.08 -1.32
N ASN A 172 12.41 8.01 -1.04
CA ASN A 172 12.59 6.68 -1.62
C ASN A 172 11.73 6.46 -2.86
N LEU A 173 10.88 7.43 -3.23
CA LEU A 173 10.01 7.35 -4.40
C LEU A 173 10.63 8.06 -5.60
N LEU A 174 10.55 7.42 -6.77
CA LEU A 174 10.83 8.08 -8.04
C LEU A 174 9.50 8.37 -8.74
N ASN A 175 9.14 9.64 -8.90
CA ASN A 175 7.84 10.06 -9.44
C ASN A 175 6.65 9.39 -8.72
N TYR A 176 6.72 9.27 -7.40
CA TYR A 176 5.73 8.61 -6.55
C TYR A 176 5.57 7.10 -6.81
N GLN A 177 6.59 6.46 -7.38
CA GLN A 177 6.58 5.04 -7.74
C GLN A 177 7.79 4.30 -7.17
N ILE A 178 7.63 3.00 -6.91
CA ILE A 178 8.71 2.05 -6.61
C ILE A 178 8.60 0.84 -7.54
N SER A 179 9.74 0.36 -8.05
CA SER A 179 9.82 -0.86 -8.86
C SER A 179 9.21 -2.04 -8.11
N PHE A 180 8.32 -2.76 -8.78
CA PHE A 180 7.54 -3.83 -8.19
C PHE A 180 7.22 -4.92 -9.22
N ASP A 181 8.23 -5.74 -9.52
CA ASP A 181 8.25 -6.70 -10.62
C ASP A 181 7.43 -7.98 -10.39
N TYR A 182 6.42 -7.93 -9.52
CA TYR A 182 5.60 -9.08 -9.12
C TYR A 182 4.21 -9.10 -9.76
N LEU A 183 3.96 -8.21 -10.73
CA LEU A 183 2.69 -8.15 -11.44
C LEU A 183 2.44 -9.44 -12.22
N LYS A 184 1.32 -10.08 -11.94
CA LYS A 184 0.94 -11.36 -12.54
C LYS A 184 -0.27 -11.24 -13.47
N ALA A 185 -1.25 -10.42 -13.10
CA ALA A 185 -2.45 -10.24 -13.89
C ALA A 185 -3.03 -8.83 -13.75
N ILE A 186 -3.73 -8.38 -14.78
CA ILE A 186 -4.62 -7.22 -14.75
C ILE A 186 -6.06 -7.73 -14.81
N HIS A 187 -6.83 -7.44 -13.77
CA HIS A 187 -8.26 -7.75 -13.69
C HIS A 187 -9.05 -6.54 -14.14
N ILE A 188 -9.90 -6.71 -15.14
CA ILE A 188 -10.62 -5.63 -15.80
C ILE A 188 -12.11 -5.76 -15.48
N SER A 189 -12.75 -4.67 -15.06
CA SER A 189 -14.19 -4.68 -14.79
C SER A 189 -14.97 -5.01 -16.06
N ASN A 190 -15.94 -5.92 -15.96
CA ASN A 190 -16.84 -6.22 -17.09
C ASN A 190 -17.59 -4.99 -17.61
N THR A 191 -17.84 -4.00 -16.74
CA THR A 191 -18.58 -2.78 -17.06
C THR A 191 -17.71 -1.64 -17.60
N LEU A 192 -16.40 -1.82 -17.67
CA LEU A 192 -15.48 -0.81 -18.20
C LEU A 192 -15.75 -0.55 -19.70
N GLU A 193 -15.54 0.68 -20.16
CA GLU A 193 -15.67 1.03 -21.57
C GLU A 193 -14.65 0.27 -22.44
N GLU A 194 -15.06 -0.18 -23.63
CA GLU A 194 -14.22 -1.04 -24.49
C GLU A 194 -12.89 -0.39 -24.87
N GLU A 195 -12.87 0.92 -25.14
CA GLU A 195 -11.63 1.66 -25.46
C GLU A 195 -10.62 1.59 -24.29
N LEU A 196 -11.11 1.69 -23.05
CA LEU A 196 -10.27 1.58 -21.85
C LEU A 196 -9.81 0.13 -21.59
N LYS A 197 -10.67 -0.86 -21.91
CA LYS A 197 -10.27 -2.27 -21.87
C LYS A 197 -9.13 -2.55 -22.85
N GLU A 198 -9.19 -2.02 -24.07
CA GLU A 198 -8.15 -2.18 -25.09
C GLU A 198 -6.80 -1.62 -24.61
N VAL A 199 -6.79 -0.48 -23.91
CA VAL A 199 -5.58 0.09 -23.29
C VAL A 199 -4.97 -0.90 -22.28
N LEU A 200 -5.77 -1.42 -21.35
CA LEU A 200 -5.29 -2.37 -20.34
C LEU A 200 -4.81 -3.70 -20.94
N ILE A 201 -5.48 -4.20 -21.97
CA ILE A 201 -5.07 -5.40 -22.71
C ILE A 201 -3.74 -5.15 -23.44
N SER A 202 -3.54 -3.97 -24.01
CA SER A 202 -2.28 -3.58 -24.66
C SER A 202 -1.12 -3.51 -23.65
N ILE A 203 -1.37 -2.94 -22.46
CA ILE A 203 -0.41 -2.93 -21.35
C ILE A 203 -0.08 -4.36 -20.93
N ALA A 204 -1.09 -5.20 -20.68
CA ALA A 204 -0.90 -6.59 -20.28
C ALA A 204 -0.06 -7.39 -21.29
N THR A 205 -0.34 -7.19 -22.59
CA THR A 205 0.41 -7.81 -23.69
C THR A 205 1.87 -7.35 -23.70
N THR A 206 2.12 -6.05 -23.50
CA THR A 206 3.47 -5.47 -23.46
C THR A 206 4.28 -6.01 -22.28
N LEU A 207 3.62 -6.22 -21.13
CA LEU A 207 4.25 -6.69 -19.91
C LEU A 207 4.31 -8.22 -19.82
N GLU A 208 3.68 -8.94 -20.75
CA GLU A 208 3.52 -10.41 -20.76
C GLU A 208 2.80 -10.96 -19.51
N VAL A 209 1.73 -10.28 -19.06
CA VAL A 209 0.91 -10.66 -17.90
C VAL A 209 -0.50 -11.11 -18.29
N GLU A 210 -1.17 -11.84 -17.40
CA GLU A 210 -2.53 -12.36 -17.66
C GLU A 210 -3.57 -11.24 -17.67
N VAL A 211 -4.61 -11.38 -18.48
CA VAL A 211 -5.83 -10.56 -18.41
C VAL A 211 -6.97 -11.39 -17.84
N LYS A 212 -7.64 -10.85 -16.83
CA LYS A 212 -8.80 -11.47 -16.18
C LYS A 212 -9.97 -10.49 -16.16
N TYR A 213 -11.19 -10.99 -16.07
CA TYR A 213 -12.40 -10.17 -15.97
C TYR A 213 -13.17 -10.51 -14.69
N TYR A 214 -13.84 -9.53 -14.07
CA TYR A 214 -14.57 -9.70 -12.79
C TYR A 214 -15.92 -8.98 -12.72
#